data_AF-A0A7J7MFQ6-F1
#
_entry.id   AF-A0A7J7MFQ6-F1
#
_cell.length_a   1.000
_cell.length_b   1.000
_cell.length_c   1.000
_cell.angle_alpha   90.00
_cell.angle_beta   90.00
_cell.angle_gamma   90.00
#
_symmetry.space_group_name_H-M   'P 1'
#
loop_
_entity.id
_entity.type
_entity.pdbx_description
1 polymer ?
#
loop_
_entity_poly.entity_id
_entity_poly.type
_entity_poly.pdbx_seq_one_letter_code
_entity_poly.pdbx_strand_id
1 'polypeptide(L)' 'MFFTFLIEKVFLQMLCHFKFGLFFFFAAFTVMMFIFVHFFLQETKGIPIEEMWVV' A
#
# COMPACT_ATOMS: atom_id res chain seq x y z
N MET A 1 -1.81 -13.25 14.63
CA MET A 1 -2.17 -14.52 13.96
C MET A 1 -3.61 -14.54 13.46
N PHE A 2 -4.59 -13.97 14.18
CA PHE A 2 -5.98 -13.89 13.69
C PHE A 2 -6.13 -12.99 12.45
N PHE A 3 -5.50 -11.80 12.46
CA PHE A 3 -5.54 -10.87 11.32
C PHE A 3 -4.90 -11.44 10.04
N THR A 4 -3.80 -12.18 10.15
CA THR A 4 -3.14 -12.83 9.02
C THR A 4 -4.02 -13.92 8.40
N PHE A 5 -4.71 -14.72 9.24
CA PHE A 5 -5.67 -15.72 8.79
C PHE A 5 -6.87 -15.09 8.08
N LEU A 6 -7.38 -13.96 8.59
CA LEU A 6 -8.49 -13.24 7.97
C LEU A 6 -8.12 -12.73 6.58
N ILE A 7 -6.93 -12.13 6.44
CA ILE A 7 -6.42 -11.62 5.16
C ILE A 7 -6.30 -12.76 4.13
N GLU A 8 -5.76 -13.93 4.51
CA GLU A 8 -5.68 -15.09 3.61
C GLU A 8 -7.05 -15.59 3.15
N LYS A 9 -8.03 -15.69 4.07
CA LYS A 9 -9.37 -16.16 3.72
C LYS A 9 -10.08 -15.23 2.75
N VAL A 10 -10.00 -13.93 2.98
CA VAL A 10 -10.59 -12.93 2.09
C VAL A 10 -9.87 -12.94 0.74
N PHE A 11 -8.54 -13.02 0.72
CA PHE A 11 -7.76 -13.07 -0.52
C PHE A 11 -8.07 -14.30 -1.39
N LEU A 12 -8.15 -15.50 -0.80
CA LEU A 12 -8.55 -16.73 -1.50
C LEU A 12 -9.98 -16.65 -2.05
N GLN A 13 -10.92 -16.08 -1.30
CA GLN A 13 -12.31 -15.95 -1.75
C GLN A 13 -12.46 -14.92 -2.88
N MET A 14 -11.67 -13.84 -2.83
CA MET A 14 -11.60 -12.83 -3.90
C MET A 14 -10.99 -13.40 -5.20
N LEU A 15 -10.00 -14.31 -5.11
CA LEU A 15 -9.45 -15.00 -6.29
C LEU A 15 -10.47 -15.90 -7.00
N CYS A 16 -11.40 -16.52 -6.25
CA CYS A 16 -12.35 -17.49 -6.81
C CYS A 16 -13.57 -16.82 -7.48
N HIS A 17 -14.09 -15.73 -6.90
CA HIS A 17 -15.29 -15.05 -7.40
C HIS A 17 -15.02 -13.72 -8.14
N PHE A 18 -13.89 -13.07 -7.87
CA PHE A 18 -13.63 -11.68 -8.26
C PHE A 18 -12.46 -11.57 -9.25
N LYS A 19 -12.55 -12.26 -10.40
CA LYS A 19 -11.50 -12.33 -11.44
C LYS A 19 -10.96 -10.94 -11.86
N PHE A 20 -11.80 -10.12 -12.49
CA PHE A 20 -11.41 -8.79 -12.98
C PHE A 20 -11.39 -7.72 -11.88
N GLY A 21 -12.24 -7.87 -10.85
CA GLY A 21 -12.32 -6.90 -9.76
C GLY A 21 -11.06 -6.85 -8.90
N LEU A 22 -10.24 -7.90 -8.92
CA LEU A 22 -8.94 -7.93 -8.26
C LEU A 22 -7.97 -6.86 -8.81
N PHE A 23 -8.06 -6.55 -10.10
CA PHE A 23 -7.28 -5.48 -10.72
C PHE A 23 -7.66 -4.10 -10.16
N PHE A 24 -8.96 -3.83 -10.00
CA PHE A 24 -9.44 -2.58 -9.41
C PHE A 24 -9.09 -2.47 -7.93
N PHE A 25 -9.13 -3.58 -7.20
CA PHE A 25 -8.76 -3.61 -5.80
C PHE A 25 -7.30 -3.19 -5.61
N PHE A 26 -6.38 -3.78 -6.38
CA PHE A 26 -4.98 -3.38 -6.34
C PHE A 26 -4.76 -1.95 -6.86
N ALA A 27 -5.46 -1.54 -7.92
CA ALA A 27 -5.37 -0.17 -8.43
C ALA A 27 -5.81 0.86 -7.37
N ALA A 28 -6.90 0.61 -6.65
CA ALA A 28 -7.36 1.48 -5.58
C ALA A 28 -6.36 1.59 -4.43
N PHE A 29 -5.76 0.45 -4.02
CA PHE A 29 -4.71 0.45 -3.00
C PHE A 29 -3.44 1.17 -3.47
N THR A 30 -3.05 1.01 -4.74
CA THR A 30 -1.91 1.74 -5.32
C THR A 30 -2.15 3.25 -5.35
N VAL A 31 -3.35 3.70 -5.75
CA VAL A 31 -3.69 5.13 -5.74
C VAL A 31 -3.72 5.68 -4.31
N MET A 32 -4.27 4.92 -3.36
CA MET A 32 -4.25 5.30 -1.93
C MET A 32 -2.81 5.44 -1.41
N MET A 33 -1.92 4.49 -1.73
CA MET A 33 -0.50 4.56 -1.38
C MET A 33 0.20 5.73 -2.07
N PHE A 34 -0.12 6.00 -3.33
CA PHE A 34 0.44 7.13 -4.07
C PHE A 34 0.07 8.48 -3.44
N ILE A 35 -1.21 8.67 -3.09
CA ILE A 35 -1.69 9.85 -2.39
C ILE A 35 -0.97 9.98 -1.05
N PHE A 36 -0.86 8.89 -0.29
CA PHE A 36 -0.15 8.89 0.98
C PHE A 36 1.31 9.32 0.83
N VAL A 37 2.06 8.73 -0.09
CA VAL A 37 3.45 9.11 -0.35
C VAL A 37 3.55 10.58 -0.79
N HIS A 38 2.66 11.05 -1.65
CA HIS A 38 2.68 12.44 -2.11
C HIS A 38 2.47 13.47 -0.99
N PHE A 39 1.63 13.17 0.01
CA PHE A 39 1.34 14.09 1.11
C PHE A 39 2.25 13.90 2.33
N PHE A 40 2.61 12.67 2.66
CA PHE A 40 3.32 12.34 3.91
C PHE A 40 4.82 12.15 3.72
N LEU A 41 5.28 11.81 2.51
CA LEU A 41 6.69 11.54 2.24
C LEU A 41 7.28 12.69 1.44
N GLN A 42 8.12 13.47 2.10
CA GLN A 42 8.88 14.54 1.46
C GLN A 42 10.06 13.95 0.69
N GLU A 43 10.53 14.67 -0.33
CA GLU A 43 11.66 14.25 -1.15
C GLU A 43 12.93 14.10 -0.30
N THR A 44 13.39 12.87 -0.08
CA THR A 44 14.62 12.58 0.68
C THR A 44 15.86 12.53 -0.20
N LYS A 45 15.74 12.87 -1.48
CA LYS A 45 16.81 12.71 -2.48
C LYS A 45 17.88 13.78 -2.30
N GLY A 46 19.11 13.35 -1.99
CA GLY A 46 20.28 14.23 -1.88
C GLY A 46 20.46 14.90 -0.52
N ILE A 47 19.61 14.59 0.46
CA ILE A 47 19.76 15.03 1.84
C ILE A 47 20.78 14.10 2.53
N PRO A 48 21.83 14.64 3.17
CA PRO A 48 22.75 13.82 3.96
C PRO A 48 22.00 13.15 5.11
N ILE A 49 22.36 11.90 5.43
CA ILE A 49 21.66 11.06 6.42
C ILE A 49 21.64 11.71 7.81
N GLU A 50 22.58 12.58 8.12
CA GLU A 50 22.63 13.31 9.40
C GLU A 50 21.61 14.46 9.52
N GLU A 51 21.00 14.93 8.43
CA GLU A 51 20.00 16.02 8.45
C GLU A 51 18.55 15.54 8.25
N MET A 52 18.35 14.25 8.00
CA MET A 52 17.03 13.68 7.67
C MET A 52 15.99 13.74 8.81
N TRP A 53 16.38 14.09 10.04
CA TRP A 53 15.44 14.31 11.16
C TRP A 53 14.93 15.76 11.23
N VAL A 54 15.70 16.70 10.67
CA VAL A 54 15.46 18.15 10.78
C VAL A 54 14.45 18.63 9.74
N VAL A 55 14.30 17.88 8.65
CA VAL A 55 13.33 18.09 7.56
C VAL A 55 12.04 17.35 7.88
#